data_AF-A0A227JIW3-F1
#
_entry.id   AF-A0A227JIW3-F1
#
_cell.length_a   1.000
_cell.length_b   1.000
_cell.length_c   1.000
_cell.angle_alpha   90.00
_cell.angle_beta   90.00
_cell.angle_gamma   90.00
#
_symmetry.space_group_name_H-M   'P 1'
#
loop_
_entity.id
_entity.type
_entity.pdbx_description
1 polymer ?
#
loop_
_entity_poly.entity_id
_entity_poly.type
_entity_poly.pdbx_seq_one_letter_code
_entity_poly.pdbx_strand_id
1 'polypeptide(L)'
;MSMKATLSLSVLTLSILMASPSAFAAKRGPSAVTVVTEQVETHEINQSLSLIGKLKAAESVVVASEVAGKVKQIAVKANQNVQQNQLLIQLDDDKAQAALVEAKAYLKDEER
;
A
#
# COMPACT_ATOMS: atom_id res chain seq x y z
N MET A 1 22.04 28.63 114.36
CA MET A 1 20.71 29.05 114.87
C MET A 1 20.36 30.38 114.21
N SER A 2 19.55 30.36 113.15
CA SER A 2 18.94 31.52 112.43
C SER A 2 19.93 32.58 111.87
N MET A 3 19.70 33.36 110.80
CA MET A 3 18.52 33.70 110.03
C MET A 3 18.99 34.38 108.70
N LYS A 4 18.42 33.93 107.56
CA LYS A 4 18.09 34.58 106.27
C LYS A 4 18.68 35.97 105.87
N ALA A 5 19.09 36.08 104.59
CA ALA A 5 18.70 37.21 103.72
C ALA A 5 18.87 36.88 102.22
N THR A 6 17.75 36.93 101.50
CA THR A 6 17.52 36.70 100.07
C THR A 6 17.81 37.97 99.26
N LEU A 7 18.80 37.97 98.35
CA LEU A 7 18.99 39.11 97.42
C LEU A 7 19.82 38.80 96.15
N SER A 8 19.64 37.62 95.53
CA SER A 8 20.43 37.21 94.34
C SER A 8 19.61 36.81 93.11
N LEU A 9 18.27 36.94 93.16
CA LEU A 9 17.38 36.48 92.08
C LEU A 9 17.10 37.52 90.96
N SER A 10 17.71 38.70 91.01
CA SER A 10 17.47 39.80 90.04
C SER A 10 18.53 39.91 88.93
N VAL A 11 19.72 39.33 89.10
CA VAL A 11 20.87 39.58 88.19
C VAL A 11 20.97 38.54 87.06
N LEU A 12 20.30 37.39 87.17
CA LEU A 12 20.44 36.30 86.19
C LEU A 12 19.42 36.33 85.05
N THR A 13 18.37 37.16 85.14
CA THR A 13 17.33 37.29 84.10
C THR A 13 17.64 38.34 83.03
N LEU A 14 18.68 39.17 83.22
CA LEU A 14 19.02 40.25 82.29
C LEU A 14 19.97 39.85 81.15
N SER A 15 20.52 38.63 81.17
CA SER A 15 21.56 38.20 80.21
C SER A 15 21.06 37.35 79.04
N ILE A 16 19.75 37.05 78.96
CA ILE A 16 19.14 36.22 77.89
C ILE A 16 18.47 37.07 76.79
N LEU A 17 18.42 38.40 76.94
CA LEU A 17 17.70 39.27 76.00
C LEU A 17 18.55 39.79 74.80
N MET A 18 19.80 39.35 74.64
CA MET A 18 20.73 39.82 73.60
C MET A 18 21.19 38.73 72.60
N ALA A 19 20.30 37.80 72.25
CA ALA A 19 20.52 36.87 71.13
C ALA A 19 19.51 37.14 70.02
N SER A 20 19.91 37.93 69.02
CA SER A 20 19.13 38.24 67.83
C SER A 20 19.19 37.05 66.85
N PRO A 21 18.06 36.52 66.35
CA PRO A 21 18.08 35.55 65.28
C PRO A 21 18.19 36.28 63.93
N SER A 22 19.38 36.28 63.34
CA SER A 22 19.58 36.68 61.94
C SER A 22 18.90 35.67 61.02
N ALA A 23 17.74 36.06 60.48
CA ALA A 23 16.97 35.27 59.52
C ALA A 23 17.74 35.12 58.20
N PHE A 24 17.97 33.88 57.77
CA PHE A 24 18.49 33.56 56.44
C PHE A 24 17.47 33.96 55.37
N ALA A 25 17.81 34.94 54.54
CA ALA A 25 17.05 35.31 53.36
C ALA A 25 17.34 34.34 52.21
N ALA A 26 16.35 33.52 51.82
CA ALA A 26 16.43 32.69 50.61
C ALA A 26 16.29 33.58 49.36
N LYS A 27 17.29 33.58 48.48
CA LYS A 27 17.21 34.25 47.18
C LYS A 27 16.16 33.56 46.29
N ARG A 28 15.04 34.23 46.03
CA ARG A 28 14.08 33.82 44.99
C ARG A 28 14.65 34.21 43.61
N GLY A 29 15.00 33.22 42.81
CA GLY A 29 15.32 33.41 41.39
C GLY A 29 14.08 33.77 40.57
N PRO A 30 14.23 34.19 39.30
CA PRO A 30 13.12 34.56 38.43
C PRO A 30 12.10 33.43 38.29
N SER A 31 10.80 33.75 38.35
CA SER A 31 9.72 32.77 38.19
C SER A 31 9.71 32.26 36.75
N ALA A 32 10.06 31.00 36.53
CA ALA A 32 9.94 30.37 35.23
C ALA A 32 8.46 30.17 34.87
N VAL A 33 8.10 30.49 33.63
CA VAL A 33 6.76 30.23 33.08
C VAL A 33 6.74 28.80 32.54
N THR A 34 5.92 27.95 33.14
CA THR A 34 5.77 26.56 32.69
C THR A 34 5.05 26.51 31.36
N VAL A 35 5.66 25.86 30.37
CA VAL A 35 5.07 25.59 29.05
C VAL A 35 5.01 24.08 28.83
N VAL A 36 4.06 23.66 27.99
CA VAL A 36 3.93 22.26 27.57
C VAL A 36 4.58 22.11 26.20
N THR A 37 5.44 21.11 26.06
CA THR A 37 6.16 20.81 24.82
C THR A 37 6.06 19.32 24.51
N GLU A 38 6.06 18.99 23.22
CA GLU A 38 6.12 17.62 22.70
C GLU A 38 7.37 17.48 21.83
N GLN A 39 8.02 16.32 21.82
CA GLN A 39 9.16 16.06 20.97
C GLN A 39 8.70 15.69 19.55
N VAL A 40 9.30 16.31 18.53
CA VAL A 40 8.94 16.04 17.13
C VAL A 40 9.48 14.67 16.73
N GLU A 41 8.58 13.80 16.26
CA GLU A 41 8.92 12.47 15.77
C GLU A 41 8.62 12.35 14.27
N THR A 42 9.57 11.77 13.53
CA THR A 42 9.40 11.51 12.09
C THR A 42 8.62 10.23 11.90
N HIS A 43 7.47 10.32 11.25
CA HIS A 43 6.62 9.18 10.91
C HIS A 43 6.57 9.02 9.38
N GLU A 44 6.71 7.79 8.90
CA GLU A 44 6.61 7.49 7.48
C GLU A 44 5.13 7.41 7.07
N ILE A 45 4.69 8.32 6.21
CA ILE A 45 3.30 8.38 5.74
C ILE A 45 3.20 7.63 4.41
N ASN A 46 2.55 6.48 4.42
CA ASN A 46 2.25 5.72 3.20
C ASN A 46 1.01 6.31 2.51
N GLN A 47 1.23 7.18 1.52
CA GLN A 47 0.16 7.70 0.68
C GLN A 47 -0.26 6.62 -0.33
N SER A 48 -1.53 6.20 -0.28
CA SER A 48 -2.10 5.26 -1.25
C SER A 48 -3.06 5.97 -2.20
N LEU A 49 -3.00 5.60 -3.48
CA LEU A 49 -3.89 6.09 -4.53
C LEU A 49 -4.71 4.92 -5.06
N SER A 50 -6.04 4.99 -4.90
CA SER A 50 -6.95 3.96 -5.40
C SER A 50 -7.37 4.29 -6.83
N LEU A 51 -7.12 3.37 -7.75
CA LEU A 51 -7.47 3.49 -9.17
C LEU A 51 -8.40 2.35 -9.57
N ILE A 52 -9.34 2.66 -10.46
CA ILE A 52 -10.26 1.67 -11.03
C ILE A 52 -9.84 1.43 -12.48
N GLY A 53 -9.48 0.19 -12.80
CA GLY A 53 -9.11 -0.25 -14.14
C GLY A 53 -10.15 -1.19 -14.75
N LYS A 54 -10.18 -1.28 -16.08
CA LYS A 54 -10.93 -2.30 -16.81
C LYS A 54 -9.96 -3.30 -17.42
N LEU A 55 -10.30 -4.58 -17.34
CA LEU A 55 -9.55 -5.63 -18.02
C LEU A 55 -10.06 -5.78 -19.46
N LYS A 56 -9.14 -6.11 -20.36
CA LYS A 56 -9.42 -6.46 -21.75
C LYS A 56 -8.61 -7.69 -22.13
N ALA A 57 -9.09 -8.44 -23.11
CA ALA A 57 -8.33 -9.56 -23.65
C ALA A 57 -6.98 -9.05 -24.20
N ALA A 58 -5.91 -9.82 -23.97
CA ALA A 58 -4.60 -9.51 -24.55
C ALA A 58 -4.67 -9.60 -26.08
N GLU A 59 -5.38 -10.60 -26.59
CA GLU A 59 -5.58 -10.85 -28.01
C GLU A 59 -7.06 -11.12 -28.28
N SER A 60 -7.58 -10.56 -29.37
CA SER A 60 -8.94 -10.79 -29.84
C SER A 60 -8.93 -10.79 -31.36
N VAL A 61 -9.41 -11.88 -31.95
CA VAL A 61 -9.43 -12.09 -33.40
C VAL A 61 -10.84 -12.41 -33.85
N VAL A 62 -11.24 -11.82 -34.98
CA VAL A 62 -12.48 -12.15 -35.67
C VAL A 62 -12.13 -13.07 -36.82
N VAL A 63 -12.66 -14.30 -36.79
CA VAL A 63 -12.42 -15.29 -37.84
C VAL A 63 -13.50 -15.15 -38.90
N ALA A 64 -13.09 -14.92 -40.15
CA ALA A 64 -13.98 -14.81 -41.31
C ALA A 64 -13.53 -15.77 -42.42
N SER A 65 -14.45 -16.16 -43.29
CA SER A 65 -14.14 -16.97 -44.47
C SER A 65 -13.45 -16.13 -45.55
N GLU A 66 -12.34 -16.63 -46.09
CA GLU A 66 -11.65 -15.99 -47.22
C GLU A 66 -12.41 -16.17 -48.54
N VAL A 67 -13.15 -17.28 -48.68
CA VAL A 67 -13.94 -17.60 -49.87
C VAL A 67 -15.41 -17.79 -49.51
N ALA A 68 -16.29 -17.47 -50.45
CA ALA A 68 -17.70 -17.77 -50.32
C ALA A 68 -17.93 -19.28 -50.45
N GLY A 69 -18.66 -19.87 -49.53
CA GLY A 69 -18.96 -21.30 -49.53
C GLY A 69 -20.05 -21.66 -48.53
N LYS A 70 -20.66 -22.82 -48.73
CA LYS A 70 -21.61 -23.39 -47.77
C LYS A 70 -20.84 -24.03 -46.62
N VAL A 71 -21.33 -23.90 -45.39
CA VAL A 71 -20.76 -24.61 -44.24
C VAL A 71 -21.08 -26.11 -44.38
N LYS A 72 -20.05 -26.94 -44.46
CA LYS A 72 -20.13 -28.41 -44.48
C LYS A 72 -20.15 -28.97 -43.06
N GLN A 73 -19.28 -28.45 -42.19
CA GLN A 73 -19.18 -28.89 -40.80
C GLN A 73 -18.63 -27.79 -39.89
N ILE A 74 -19.10 -27.75 -38.64
CA ILE A 74 -18.49 -27.00 -37.54
C ILE A 74 -17.75 -28.01 -36.66
N ALA A 75 -16.44 -27.85 -36.52
CA ALA A 75 -15.56 -28.81 -35.85
C ALA A 75 -15.29 -28.48 -34.37
N VAL A 76 -15.89 -27.40 -33.87
CA VAL A 76 -15.69 -26.90 -32.50
C VAL A 76 -17.01 -26.73 -31.76
N LYS A 77 -16.92 -26.68 -30.43
CA LYS A 77 -18.05 -26.40 -29.53
C LYS A 77 -17.95 -24.98 -28.97
N ALA A 78 -19.08 -24.43 -28.55
CA ALA A 78 -19.12 -23.13 -27.87
C ALA A 78 -18.22 -23.16 -26.61
N ASN A 79 -17.48 -22.07 -26.39
CA ASN A 79 -16.55 -21.89 -25.26
C ASN A 79 -15.40 -22.91 -25.18
N GLN A 80 -15.12 -23.64 -26.27
CA GLN A 80 -13.98 -24.53 -26.34
C GLN A 80 -12.69 -23.74 -26.48
N ASN A 81 -11.64 -24.16 -25.77
CA ASN A 81 -10.29 -23.66 -26.00
C ASN A 81 -9.70 -24.33 -27.26
N VAL A 82 -9.19 -23.51 -28.19
CA VAL A 82 -8.68 -23.95 -29.49
C VAL A 82 -7.23 -23.54 -29.66
N GLN A 83 -6.47 -24.32 -30.42
CA GLN A 83 -5.07 -24.03 -30.73
C GLN A 83 -4.91 -23.37 -32.09
N GLN A 84 -3.76 -22.73 -32.31
CA GLN A 84 -3.40 -22.19 -33.62
C GLN A 84 -3.42 -23.31 -34.67
N ASN A 85 -3.94 -23.01 -35.86
CA ASN A 85 -4.11 -23.94 -36.99
C ASN A 85 -5.11 -25.09 -36.74
N GLN A 86 -5.89 -25.04 -35.67
CA GLN A 86 -6.97 -26.00 -35.46
C GLN A 86 -8.12 -25.73 -36.43
N LEU A 87 -8.67 -26.78 -37.05
CA LEU A 87 -9.87 -26.69 -37.87
C LEU A 87 -11.06 -26.25 -37.02
N LEU A 88 -11.63 -25.08 -37.34
CA LEU A 88 -12.81 -24.54 -36.68
C LEU A 88 -14.09 -24.85 -37.47
N ILE A 89 -14.06 -24.56 -38.77
CA ILE A 89 -15.20 -24.69 -39.69
C ILE A 89 -14.67 -25.23 -41.01
N GLN A 90 -15.34 -26.23 -41.56
CA GLN A 90 -15.09 -26.74 -42.91
C GLN A 90 -16.16 -26.20 -43.85
N LEU A 91 -15.74 -25.50 -44.90
CA LEU A 91 -16.60 -25.15 -46.02
C LEU A 91 -16.68 -26.29 -47.03
N ASP A 92 -17.75 -26.31 -47.80
CA ASP A 92 -17.93 -27.22 -48.93
C ASP A 92 -16.88 -26.91 -50.01
N ASP A 93 -15.93 -27.83 -50.18
CA ASP A 93 -14.75 -27.71 -51.02
C ASP A 93 -14.79 -28.61 -52.26
N ASP A 94 -15.91 -29.29 -52.54
CA ASP A 94 -15.99 -30.31 -53.60
C ASP A 94 -15.58 -29.75 -54.98
N LYS A 95 -16.01 -28.52 -55.31
CA LYS A 95 -15.61 -27.83 -56.56
C LYS A 95 -14.13 -27.46 -56.58
N ALA A 96 -13.60 -26.99 -55.46
CA ALA A 96 -12.19 -26.60 -55.36
C ALA A 96 -11.28 -27.82 -55.47
N GLN A 97 -11.67 -28.94 -54.86
CA GLN A 97 -10.96 -30.22 -54.98
C GLN A 97 -10.98 -30.74 -56.41
N ALA A 98 -12.13 -30.68 -57.10
CA ALA A 98 -12.23 -31.11 -58.50
C ALA A 98 -11.30 -30.30 -59.42
N ALA A 99 -11.30 -28.97 -59.30
CA ALA A 99 -10.42 -28.09 -60.07
C ALA A 99 -8.93 -28.35 -59.80
N LEU A 100 -8.59 -28.64 -58.54
CA LEU A 100 -7.23 -28.98 -58.13
C LEU A 100 -6.78 -30.34 -58.71
N VAL A 101 -7.66 -31.33 -58.79
CA VAL A 101 -7.38 -32.62 -59.43
C VAL A 101 -7.17 -32.45 -60.92
N GLU A 102 -8.01 -31.67 -61.59
CA GLU A 102 -7.87 -31.36 -63.02
C GLU A 102 -6.54 -30.66 -63.32
N ALA A 103 -6.19 -29.62 -62.57
CA ALA A 103 -4.94 -28.90 -62.74
C ALA A 103 -3.70 -29.79 -62.53
N LYS A 104 -3.76 -30.70 -61.54
CA LYS A 104 -2.68 -31.68 -61.31
C LYS A 104 -2.55 -32.70 -62.44
N ALA A 105 -3.68 -33.13 -63.02
CA ALA A 105 -3.65 -34.04 -64.16
C ALA A 105 -3.03 -33.37 -65.39
N TYR A 106 -3.39 -32.10 -65.64
CA TYR A 106 -2.81 -31.30 -66.71
C TYR A 106 -1.28 -31.13 -66.53
N LEU A 107 -0.83 -30.74 -65.34
CA LEU A 107 0.60 -30.61 -65.04
C LEU A 107 1.36 -31.92 -65.25
N LYS A 108 0.78 -33.05 -64.86
CA LYS A 108 1.39 -34.37 -65.03
C LYS A 108 1.52 -34.78 -66.51
N ASP A 109 0.61 -34.34 -67.37
CA ASP A 109 0.69 -34.63 -68.81
C ASP A 109 1.79 -33.80 -69.48
N GLU A 110 1.97 -32.55 -69.06
CA GLU A 110 3.04 -31.66 -69.54
C GLU A 110 4.46 -32.08 -69.06
N GLU A 111 4.57 -32.70 -67.88
CA GLU A 111 5.84 -33.21 -67.35
C GLU A 111 6.29 -34.54 -67.98
N ARG A 112 5.45 -35.16 -68.82
CA ARG A 112 5.71 -36.48 -69.43
C ARG A 112 6.32 -36.35 -70.82
#